data_AF-A0A8S3FLG3-F1
#
_entry.id   AF-A0A8S3FLG3-F1
#
_cell.length_a   1.000
_cell.length_b   1.000
_cell.length_c   1.000
_cell.angle_alpha   90.00
_cell.angle_beta   90.00
_cell.angle_gamma   90.00
#
_symmetry.space_group_name_H-M   'P 1'
#
loop_
_entity.id
_entity.type
_entity.pdbx_description
1 polymer ?
#
loop_
_entity_poly.entity_id
_entity_poly.type
_entity_poly.pdbx_seq_one_letter_code
_entity_poly.pdbx_strand_id
1 'polypeptide(L)'
;HDAITGTAREHVVNDYGEKLLAVIVLSQIIMQQSAAYLLFQDRYSIKSQFLVSNQEFQTFESLAIRKFVSFHKHHMIYIYNPTDQRRLEIIKILLHKYQVHVTSDNQTITDCQIDPKWSHRRSNIINENQFELLIQIDIEPYSLKEYTIHADATKKSCPLSKIQYVDEKQIQTNLSTLVMCHQHQ
;
A
#
# COMPACT_ATOMS: atom_id res chain seq x y z
N HIS A 1 -4.83 31.41 -2.46
CA HIS A 1 -6.29 31.40 -2.23
C HIS A 1 -7.07 31.12 -3.50
N ASP A 2 -6.44 31.07 -4.69
CA ASP A 2 -7.13 30.70 -5.94
C ASP A 2 -6.81 29.29 -6.48
N ALA A 3 -5.70 28.70 -6.01
CA ALA A 3 -5.32 27.34 -6.38
C ALA A 3 -6.19 26.30 -5.64
N ILE A 4 -6.01 26.16 -4.33
CA ILE A 4 -6.68 25.14 -3.51
C ILE A 4 -8.21 25.29 -3.45
N THR A 5 -8.72 26.51 -3.65
CA THR A 5 -10.16 26.80 -3.70
C THR A 5 -10.79 26.53 -5.07
N GLY A 6 -9.98 26.32 -6.11
CA GLY A 6 -10.44 26.12 -7.48
C GLY A 6 -11.05 27.38 -8.14
N THR A 7 -10.71 28.58 -7.68
CA THR A 7 -11.23 29.85 -8.26
C THR A 7 -10.38 30.40 -9.40
N ALA A 8 -9.25 29.75 -9.73
CA ALA A 8 -8.42 30.11 -10.88
C ALA A 8 -9.00 29.65 -12.23
N ARG A 9 -8.50 30.21 -13.33
CA ARG A 9 -8.83 29.75 -14.69
C ARG A 9 -8.21 28.37 -14.96
N GLU A 10 -8.84 27.60 -15.84
CA GLU A 10 -8.43 26.22 -16.16
C GLU A 10 -6.93 26.06 -16.47
N HIS A 11 -6.37 26.89 -17.35
CA HIS A 11 -4.93 26.82 -17.67
C HIS A 11 -4.02 27.08 -16.45
N VAL A 12 -4.47 27.87 -15.49
CA VAL A 12 -3.74 28.15 -14.24
C VAL A 12 -3.87 26.95 -13.29
N VAL A 13 -5.04 26.32 -13.22
CA VAL A 13 -5.25 25.07 -12.46
C VAL A 13 -4.35 23.97 -13.00
N ASN A 14 -4.26 23.81 -14.32
CA ASN A 14 -3.40 22.81 -14.96
C ASN A 14 -1.91 23.08 -14.67
N ASP A 15 -1.47 24.34 -14.75
CA ASP A 15 -0.10 24.73 -14.37
C ASP A 15 0.21 24.39 -12.89
N TYR A 16 -0.74 24.63 -11.97
CA TYR A 16 -0.59 24.20 -10.58
C TYR A 16 -0.54 22.68 -10.43
N GLY A 17 -1.40 21.96 -11.14
CA GLY A 17 -1.45 20.50 -11.13
C GLY A 17 -0.12 19.87 -11.55
N GLU A 18 0.41 20.30 -12.70
CA GLU A 18 1.69 19.83 -13.21
C GLU A 18 2.86 20.14 -12.25
N LYS A 19 2.88 21.35 -11.68
CA LYS A 19 3.91 21.74 -10.69
C LYS A 19 3.83 20.87 -9.44
N LEU A 20 2.63 20.61 -8.92
CA LEU A 20 2.44 19.75 -7.75
C LEU A 20 2.84 18.31 -8.04
N LEU A 21 2.47 17.77 -9.20
CA LEU A 21 2.89 16.43 -9.63
C LEU A 21 4.43 16.33 -9.69
N ALA A 22 5.09 17.31 -10.31
CA ALA A 22 6.54 17.36 -10.39
C ALA A 22 7.19 17.40 -8.99
N VAL A 23 6.65 18.21 -8.07
CA VAL A 23 7.14 18.30 -6.69
C VAL A 23 6.91 16.99 -5.92
N ILE A 24 5.79 16.30 -6.12
CA ILE A 24 5.52 14.98 -5.51
C ILE A 24 6.56 13.97 -5.98
N VAL A 25 6.82 13.89 -7.28
CA VAL A 25 7.82 12.97 -7.85
C VAL A 25 9.22 13.27 -7.32
N LEU A 26 9.62 14.55 -7.30
CA LEU A 26 10.91 14.95 -6.73
C LEU A 26 11.02 14.63 -5.24
N SER A 27 9.96 14.86 -4.47
CA SER A 27 9.90 14.52 -3.04
C SER A 27 10.04 13.01 -2.82
N GLN A 28 9.40 12.18 -3.65
CA GLN A 28 9.56 10.73 -3.59
C GLN A 28 11.00 10.29 -3.84
N ILE A 29 11.70 10.91 -4.81
CA ILE A 29 13.11 10.61 -5.10
C ILE A 29 13.98 10.98 -3.89
N ILE A 30 13.79 12.16 -3.30
CA ILE A 30 14.53 12.60 -2.12
C ILE A 30 14.28 11.62 -0.95
N MET A 31 13.02 11.29 -0.65
CA MET A 31 12.67 10.33 0.40
C MET A 31 13.33 8.96 0.18
N GLN A 32 13.34 8.44 -1.05
CA GLN A 32 13.98 7.17 -1.39
C GLN A 32 15.48 7.22 -1.16
N GLN A 33 16.15 8.29 -1.57
CA GLN A 33 17.60 8.44 -1.38
C GLN A 33 17.96 8.61 0.09
N SER A 34 17.21 9.43 0.84
CA SER A 34 17.40 9.61 2.28
C SER A 34 17.20 8.30 3.04
N ALA A 35 16.13 7.56 2.75
CA ALA A 35 15.88 6.27 3.37
C ALA A 35 16.99 5.26 3.03
N ALA A 36 17.41 5.18 1.77
CA ALA A 36 18.49 4.27 1.36
C ALA A 36 19.82 4.62 2.05
N TYR A 37 20.14 5.90 2.20
CA TYR A 37 21.32 6.34 2.95
C TYR A 37 21.24 5.92 4.42
N LEU A 38 20.10 6.15 5.09
CA LEU A 38 19.90 5.79 6.49
C LEU A 38 19.98 4.28 6.74
N LEU A 39 19.43 3.48 5.83
CA LEU A 39 19.36 2.01 5.97
C LEU A 39 20.67 1.31 5.59
N PHE A 40 21.34 1.77 4.53
CA PHE A 40 22.46 1.04 3.94
C PHE A 40 23.82 1.69 4.15
N GLN A 41 23.88 2.93 4.63
CA GLN A 41 25.09 3.70 5.00
C GLN A 41 26.28 3.40 4.07
N ASP A 42 27.23 2.58 4.52
CA ASP A 42 28.48 2.24 3.81
C ASP A 42 28.28 1.57 2.44
N ARG A 43 27.10 0.97 2.19
CA ARG A 43 26.75 0.31 0.93
C ARG A 43 25.90 1.19 0.00
N TYR A 44 25.60 2.42 0.42
CA TYR A 44 24.82 3.35 -0.38
C TYR A 44 25.65 3.92 -1.53
N SER A 45 25.04 3.97 -2.72
CA SER A 45 25.52 4.69 -3.88
C SER A 45 24.36 5.45 -4.50
N ILE A 46 24.56 6.75 -4.76
CA ILE A 46 23.57 7.64 -5.38
C ILE A 46 23.12 7.11 -6.75
N LYS A 47 23.97 6.35 -7.44
CA LYS A 47 23.69 5.80 -8.76
C LYS A 47 22.76 4.58 -8.75
N SER A 48 22.56 3.96 -7.59
CA SER A 48 21.71 2.77 -7.43
C SER A 48 20.36 3.15 -6.82
N GLN A 49 19.30 2.92 -7.60
CA GLN A 49 17.92 3.04 -7.11
C GLN A 49 17.58 1.79 -6.27
N PHE A 50 17.90 1.84 -4.97
CA PHE A 50 17.63 0.73 -4.05
C PHE A 50 16.16 0.66 -3.60
N LEU A 51 15.48 1.81 -3.56
CA LEU A 51 14.13 1.94 -3.01
C LEU A 51 13.23 2.66 -4.01
N VAL A 52 11.97 2.24 -4.05
CA VAL A 52 10.95 2.81 -4.93
C VAL A 52 9.69 3.08 -4.10
N SER A 53 9.04 4.22 -4.33
CA SER A 53 7.75 4.55 -3.73
C SER A 53 6.70 3.50 -4.09
N ASN A 54 5.90 3.07 -3.11
CA ASN A 54 4.76 2.18 -3.33
C ASN A 54 3.61 2.84 -4.10
N GLN A 55 3.65 4.16 -4.30
CA GLN A 55 2.62 4.90 -5.03
C GLN A 55 3.19 5.57 -6.28
N GLU A 56 2.37 5.59 -7.32
CA GLU A 56 2.63 6.26 -8.58
C GLU A 56 1.43 7.10 -9.01
N PHE A 57 1.72 8.24 -9.62
CA PHE A 57 0.74 9.15 -10.20
C PHE A 57 0.98 9.17 -11.71
N GLN A 58 -0.04 8.85 -12.50
CA GLN A 58 0.07 8.84 -13.96
C GLN A 58 -0.01 10.27 -14.53
N THR A 59 -0.91 11.07 -13.98
CA THR A 59 -1.14 12.49 -14.30
C THR A 59 -1.50 13.25 -13.03
N PHE A 60 -1.54 14.58 -13.09
CA PHE A 60 -1.94 15.42 -11.95
C PHE A 60 -3.42 15.25 -11.58
N GLU A 61 -4.23 14.74 -12.51
CA GLU A 61 -5.66 14.44 -12.32
C GLU A 61 -5.89 13.02 -11.81
N SER A 62 -4.88 12.15 -11.90
CA SER A 62 -5.00 10.75 -11.51
C SER A 62 -4.87 10.56 -9.99
N LEU A 63 -5.67 9.66 -9.44
CA LEU A 63 -5.46 9.17 -8.08
C LEU A 63 -4.16 8.34 -8.01
N ALA A 64 -3.52 8.37 -6.85
CA ALA A 64 -2.35 7.54 -6.59
C ALA A 64 -2.68 6.05 -6.76
N ILE A 65 -1.91 5.35 -7.59
CA ILE A 65 -2.04 3.91 -7.81
C ILE A 65 -0.95 3.20 -7.03
N ARG A 66 -1.31 2.11 -6.32
CA ARG A 66 -0.33 1.26 -5.64
C ARG A 66 0.46 0.45 -6.66
N LYS A 67 1.78 0.40 -6.50
CA LYS A 67 2.64 -0.40 -7.36
C LYS A 67 2.41 -1.88 -7.13
N PHE A 68 2.40 -2.63 -8.23
CA PHE A 68 2.28 -4.07 -8.21
C PHE A 68 3.62 -4.72 -7.90
N VAL A 69 3.69 -5.51 -6.82
CA VAL A 69 4.91 -6.13 -6.34
C VAL A 69 4.99 -7.59 -6.83
N SER A 70 5.95 -7.83 -7.73
CA SER A 70 6.28 -9.15 -8.26
C SER A 70 7.67 -9.59 -7.82
N PHE A 71 7.80 -10.82 -7.32
CA PHE A 71 9.05 -11.34 -6.76
C PHE A 71 9.07 -12.88 -6.72
N HIS A 72 10.27 -13.46 -6.75
CA HIS A 72 10.44 -14.91 -6.74
C HIS A 72 10.51 -15.49 -5.32
N LYS A 73 11.43 -14.99 -4.48
CA LYS A 73 11.70 -15.53 -3.13
C LYS A 73 11.21 -14.62 -2.02
N HIS A 74 11.68 -13.37 -2.00
CA HIS A 74 11.26 -12.39 -1.02
C HIS A 74 11.26 -10.98 -1.62
N HIS A 75 10.57 -10.07 -0.96
CA HIS A 75 10.55 -8.64 -1.26
C HIS A 75 10.60 -7.84 0.04
N MET A 76 11.51 -6.88 0.13
CA MET A 76 11.67 -6.02 1.30
C MET A 76 10.88 -4.75 1.10
N ILE A 77 10.16 -4.33 2.14
CA ILE A 77 9.48 -3.05 2.20
C ILE A 77 10.00 -2.29 3.42
N TYR A 78 10.04 -0.97 3.29
CA TYR A 78 10.47 -0.08 4.35
C TYR A 78 9.38 0.96 4.58
N ILE A 79 9.02 1.14 5.83
CA ILE A 79 7.94 2.04 6.22
C ILE A 79 8.51 3.09 7.15
N TYR A 80 8.29 4.34 6.79
CA TYR A 80 8.70 5.49 7.58
C TYR A 80 7.52 6.06 8.36
N ASN A 81 7.72 6.30 9.66
CA ASN A 81 6.80 7.07 10.48
C ASN A 81 7.29 8.52 10.59
N PRO A 82 6.62 9.49 9.93
CA PRO A 82 7.01 10.90 9.98
C PRO A 82 6.54 11.63 11.25
N THR A 83 5.91 10.95 12.20
CA THR A 83 5.31 11.56 13.40
C THR A 83 6.13 11.28 14.65
N ASP A 84 5.92 12.08 15.68
CA ASP A 84 6.50 11.94 17.02
C ASP A 84 5.78 10.88 17.88
N GLN A 85 4.73 10.25 17.35
CA GLN A 85 3.94 9.24 18.05
C GLN A 85 4.13 7.86 17.43
N ARG A 86 4.11 6.82 18.28
CA ARG A 86 4.10 5.42 17.81
C ARG A 86 2.79 5.15 17.06
N ARG A 87 2.86 4.42 15.95
CA ARG A 87 1.72 4.15 15.08
C ARG A 87 1.48 2.65 14.92
N LEU A 88 0.25 2.26 15.22
CA LEU A 88 -0.34 0.99 14.83
C LEU A 88 -1.29 1.24 13.66
N GLU A 89 -1.00 0.70 12.49
CA GLU A 89 -1.76 0.99 11.27
C GLU A 89 -1.87 -0.22 10.36
N ILE A 90 -2.93 -0.30 9.57
CA ILE A 90 -3.06 -1.32 8.53
C ILE A 90 -2.58 -0.74 7.21
N ILE A 91 -1.51 -1.30 6.66
CA ILE A 91 -1.05 -0.98 5.30
C ILE A 91 -1.54 -2.00 4.29
N LYS A 92 -1.57 -1.61 3.02
CA LYS A 92 -1.97 -2.45 1.90
C LYS A 92 -0.89 -2.53 0.84
N ILE A 93 -0.60 -3.74 0.38
CA ILE A 93 0.42 -4.02 -0.64
C ILE A 93 -0.20 -4.89 -1.72
N LEU A 94 -0.02 -4.50 -2.97
CA LEU A 94 -0.56 -5.24 -4.10
C LEU A 94 0.47 -6.29 -4.57
N LEU A 95 0.09 -7.57 -4.51
CA LEU A 95 0.98 -8.71 -4.78
C LEU A 95 0.46 -9.57 -5.93
N HIS A 96 1.38 -10.25 -6.61
CA HIS A 96 1.07 -11.28 -7.61
C HIS A 96 0.76 -12.68 -7.04
N LYS A 97 1.00 -12.90 -5.74
CA LYS A 97 0.85 -14.20 -5.05
C LYS A 97 0.15 -14.01 -3.71
N TYR A 98 -0.66 -14.99 -3.34
CA TYR A 98 -1.33 -15.06 -2.03
C TYR A 98 -0.62 -15.99 -1.03
N GLN A 99 0.30 -16.85 -1.47
CA GLN A 99 1.04 -17.74 -0.56
C GLN A 99 2.26 -17.00 -0.03
N VAL A 100 2.02 -16.10 0.91
CA VAL A 100 3.06 -15.27 1.51
C VAL A 100 3.04 -15.33 3.02
N HIS A 101 4.21 -15.16 3.62
CA HIS A 101 4.33 -14.80 5.02
C HIS A 101 5.20 -13.56 5.17
N VAL A 102 4.96 -12.83 6.25
CA VAL A 102 5.61 -11.55 6.51
C VAL A 102 6.46 -11.68 7.75
N THR A 103 7.67 -11.13 7.72
CA THR A 103 8.57 -11.07 8.87
C THR A 103 9.07 -9.65 9.10
N SER A 104 9.29 -9.28 10.36
CA SER A 104 9.99 -8.06 10.76
C SER A 104 10.88 -8.40 11.95
N ASP A 105 12.11 -7.89 11.99
CA ASP A 105 13.07 -8.18 13.08
C ASP A 105 13.25 -9.68 13.38
N ASN A 106 13.26 -10.52 12.33
CA ASN A 106 13.29 -11.99 12.38
C ASN A 106 12.07 -12.67 13.05
N GLN A 107 11.01 -11.91 13.35
CA GLN A 107 9.76 -12.42 13.90
C GLN A 107 8.68 -12.50 12.80
N THR A 108 7.85 -13.54 12.85
CA THR A 108 6.71 -13.69 11.94
C THR A 108 5.60 -12.73 12.35
N ILE A 109 5.09 -11.96 11.39
CA ILE A 109 3.89 -11.14 11.57
C ILE A 109 2.66 -12.00 11.30
N THR A 110 1.81 -12.15 12.31
CA THR A 110 0.55 -12.91 12.25
C THR A 110 -0.66 -12.01 12.06
N ASP A 111 -0.56 -10.72 12.40
CA ASP A 111 -1.62 -9.73 12.20
C ASP A 111 -1.62 -9.23 10.75
N CYS A 112 -1.94 -10.15 9.84
CA CYS A 112 -2.05 -9.87 8.42
C CYS A 112 -3.22 -10.64 7.80
N GLN A 113 -3.66 -10.19 6.63
CA GLN A 113 -4.74 -10.80 5.86
C GLN A 113 -4.47 -10.64 4.37
N ILE A 114 -4.95 -11.58 3.57
CA ILE A 114 -4.86 -11.50 2.12
C ILE A 114 -6.26 -11.42 1.53
N ASP A 115 -6.48 -10.37 0.75
CA ASP A 115 -7.72 -10.09 0.05
C ASP A 115 -7.55 -10.28 -1.46
N PRO A 116 -8.58 -10.75 -2.17
CA PRO A 116 -8.58 -10.68 -3.62
C PRO A 116 -8.63 -9.22 -4.08
N LYS A 117 -7.95 -8.90 -5.18
CA LYS A 117 -8.08 -7.59 -5.79
C LYS A 117 -9.35 -7.54 -6.63
N TRP A 118 -10.29 -6.69 -6.23
CA TRP A 118 -11.48 -6.40 -7.03
C TRP A 118 -11.14 -5.46 -8.18
N SER A 119 -11.68 -5.76 -9.36
CA SER A 119 -11.63 -4.86 -10.52
C SER A 119 -12.55 -3.65 -10.31
N HIS A 120 -12.35 -2.59 -11.11
CA HIS A 120 -12.90 -1.26 -10.80
C HIS A 120 -14.44 -1.17 -10.79
N ARG A 121 -14.94 -0.48 -9.75
CA ARG A 121 -16.25 0.15 -9.43
C ARG A 121 -17.59 -0.47 -9.83
N ARG A 122 -17.70 -1.38 -10.80
CA ARG A 122 -18.99 -2.01 -11.19
C ARG A 122 -18.91 -3.47 -11.61
N SER A 123 -17.71 -4.04 -11.69
CA SER A 123 -17.54 -5.44 -11.98
C SER A 123 -17.35 -6.21 -10.68
N ASN A 124 -18.23 -7.19 -10.43
CA ASN A 124 -18.02 -8.24 -9.41
C ASN A 124 -16.93 -9.23 -9.85
N ILE A 125 -15.91 -8.74 -10.56
CA ILE A 125 -14.84 -9.52 -11.16
C ILE A 125 -13.63 -9.37 -10.26
N ILE A 126 -13.18 -10.52 -9.76
CA ILE A 126 -11.93 -10.65 -9.03
C ILE A 126 -10.80 -10.77 -10.03
N ASN A 127 -9.71 -10.05 -9.78
CA ASN A 127 -8.50 -10.16 -10.56
C ASN A 127 -7.73 -11.41 -10.11
N GLU A 128 -7.61 -12.41 -10.98
CA GLU A 128 -7.10 -13.74 -10.62
C GLU A 128 -5.64 -13.74 -10.15
N ASN A 129 -4.84 -12.79 -10.65
CA ASN A 129 -3.40 -12.72 -10.43
C ASN A 129 -2.98 -11.50 -9.60
N GLN A 130 -3.92 -10.87 -8.88
CA GLN A 130 -3.62 -9.75 -8.00
C GLN A 130 -4.32 -9.91 -6.65
N PHE A 131 -3.55 -9.71 -5.59
CA PHE A 131 -3.99 -9.85 -4.20
C PHE A 131 -3.59 -8.60 -3.43
N GLU A 132 -4.41 -8.19 -2.46
CA GLU A 132 -4.05 -7.16 -1.49
C GLU A 132 -3.60 -7.85 -0.20
N LEU A 133 -2.34 -7.68 0.16
CA LEU A 133 -1.83 -8.04 1.48
C LEU A 133 -2.07 -6.87 2.44
N LEU A 134 -2.86 -7.11 3.47
CA LEU A 134 -3.11 -6.22 4.59
C LEU A 134 -2.21 -6.65 5.74
N ILE A 135 -1.48 -5.71 6.33
CA ILE A 135 -0.57 -5.99 7.46
C ILE A 135 -0.78 -4.91 8.50
N GLN A 136 -1.00 -5.31 9.74
CA GLN A 136 -0.90 -4.40 10.87
C GLN A 136 0.58 -4.16 11.18
N ILE A 137 1.01 -2.92 11.00
CA ILE A 137 2.36 -2.47 11.27
C ILE A 137 2.41 -1.77 12.62
N ASP A 138 3.58 -1.80 13.23
CA ASP A 138 3.85 -1.20 14.53
C ASP A 138 5.20 -0.50 14.47
N ILE A 139 5.15 0.83 14.43
CA ILE A 139 6.29 1.67 14.05
C ILE A 139 6.48 2.80 15.07
N GLU A 140 7.70 2.90 15.58
CA GLU A 140 8.11 3.92 16.56
C GLU A 140 8.16 5.34 15.94
N PRO A 141 8.12 6.41 16.75
CA PRO A 141 8.29 7.78 16.31
C PRO A 141 9.53 7.98 15.43
N TYR A 142 9.40 8.77 14.36
CA TYR A 142 10.51 9.16 13.47
C TYR A 142 11.42 8.02 13.01
N SER A 143 10.85 6.82 12.87
CA SER A 143 11.61 5.59 12.59
C SER A 143 11.31 5.01 11.22
N LEU A 144 12.28 4.24 10.72
CA LEU A 144 12.21 3.49 9.47
C LEU A 144 12.26 2.00 9.83
N LYS A 145 11.20 1.26 9.50
CA LYS A 145 11.07 -0.15 9.86
C LYS A 145 11.00 -1.03 8.62
N GLU A 146 11.75 -2.12 8.65
CA GLU A 146 11.79 -3.13 7.61
C GLU A 146 10.74 -4.21 7.84
N TYR A 147 10.06 -4.60 6.75
CA TYR A 147 9.29 -5.83 6.68
C TYR A 147 9.74 -6.61 5.44
N THR A 148 9.86 -7.93 5.57
CA THR A 148 10.17 -8.82 4.46
C THR A 148 8.97 -9.71 4.17
N ILE A 149 8.52 -9.71 2.92
CA ILE A 149 7.47 -10.56 2.40
C ILE A 149 8.15 -11.74 1.72
N HIS A 150 7.86 -12.96 2.17
CA HIS A 150 8.44 -14.19 1.63
C HIS A 150 7.39 -14.96 0.85
N ALA A 151 7.77 -15.46 -0.32
CA ALA A 151 6.97 -16.40 -1.09
C ALA A 151 7.24 -17.81 -0.52
N ASP A 152 6.35 -18.28 0.35
CA ASP A 152 6.47 -19.61 0.95
C ASP A 152 5.07 -20.22 1.10
N ALA A 153 4.86 -21.36 0.44
CA ALA A 153 3.60 -22.09 0.53
C ALA A 153 3.46 -22.90 1.83
N THR A 154 4.57 -23.13 2.55
CA THR A 154 4.61 -23.99 3.74
C THR A 154 4.32 -23.22 5.03
N LYS A 155 4.77 -21.96 5.12
CA LYS A 155 4.48 -21.06 6.23
C LYS A 155 3.27 -20.17 5.92
N LYS A 156 2.11 -20.54 6.44
CA LYS A 156 0.91 -19.69 6.37
C LYS A 156 0.89 -18.71 7.54
N SER A 157 1.41 -17.50 7.37
CA SER A 157 1.23 -16.45 8.40
C SER A 157 0.00 -15.60 8.14
N CYS A 158 -0.32 -15.30 6.88
CA CYS A 158 -1.45 -14.44 6.53
C CYS A 158 -2.63 -15.25 6.00
N PRO A 159 -3.76 -15.35 6.75
CA PRO A 159 -4.96 -16.02 6.27
C PRO A 159 -5.57 -15.32 5.05
N LEU A 160 -6.17 -16.14 4.18
CA LEU A 160 -7.04 -15.66 3.10
C LEU A 160 -8.36 -15.17 3.72
N SER A 161 -8.86 -14.05 3.20
CA SER A 161 -10.20 -13.57 3.51
C SER A 161 -11.27 -14.57 3.07
N LYS A 162 -12.35 -14.66 3.86
CA LYS A 162 -13.52 -15.46 3.53
C LYS A 162 -14.58 -14.54 2.94
N ILE A 163 -14.95 -14.79 1.69
CA ILE A 163 -16.04 -14.08 1.02
C ILE A 163 -17.28 -14.97 1.07
N GLN A 164 -18.38 -14.42 1.57
CA GLN A 164 -19.69 -15.06 1.57
C GLN A 164 -20.64 -14.22 0.72
N TYR A 165 -21.27 -14.86 -0.26
CA TYR A 165 -22.36 -14.26 -1.02
C TYR A 165 -23.66 -14.55 -0.30
N VAL A 166 -24.41 -13.51 0.03
CA VAL A 166 -25.71 -13.61 0.67
C VAL A 166 -26.74 -13.00 -0.27
N ASP A 167 -27.74 -13.78 -0.69
CA ASP A 167 -28.89 -13.30 -1.43
C ASP A 167 -29.80 -12.48 -0.49
N GLU A 168 -30.46 -11.43 -0.97
CA GLU A 168 -31.32 -10.55 -0.18
C GLU A 168 -32.38 -11.33 0.63
N LYS A 169 -32.86 -12.45 0.10
CA LYS A 169 -33.82 -13.35 0.77
C LYS A 169 -33.23 -14.08 1.99
N GLN A 170 -31.91 -14.26 2.04
CA GLN A 170 -31.18 -14.93 3.13
C GLN A 170 -30.72 -13.96 4.23
N ILE A 171 -30.73 -12.65 3.96
CA ILE A 171 -30.35 -11.62 4.95
C ILE A 171 -31.38 -11.53 6.09
N GLN A 172 -32.66 -11.82 5.80
CA GLN A 172 -33.74 -11.73 6.79
C GLN A 172 -33.66 -12.80 7.90
N THR A 173 -32.88 -13.88 7.72
CA THR A 173 -32.88 -15.02 8.64
C THR A 173 -31.68 -15.08 9.59
N ASN A 174 -30.60 -14.36 9.33
CA ASN A 174 -29.39 -14.37 10.17
C ASN A 174 -28.83 -12.96 10.36
N LEU A 175 -29.39 -12.24 11.34
CA LEU A 175 -28.98 -10.89 11.73
C LEU A 175 -27.71 -10.84 12.62
N SER A 176 -27.02 -11.96 12.87
CA SER A 176 -26.00 -11.96 13.92
C SER A 176 -24.65 -11.38 13.52
N THR A 177 -24.20 -11.37 12.26
CA THR A 177 -23.02 -10.54 11.86
C THR A 177 -22.90 -10.43 10.33
N LEU A 178 -23.36 -9.32 9.75
CA LEU A 178 -22.98 -8.91 8.39
C LEU A 178 -22.33 -7.53 8.50
N VAL A 179 -20.99 -7.49 8.45
CA VAL A 179 -20.26 -6.22 8.36
C VAL A 179 -20.04 -5.92 6.88
N MET A 180 -20.91 -5.08 6.32
CA MET A 180 -20.68 -4.43 5.03
C MET A 180 -19.64 -3.32 5.23
N CYS A 181 -18.37 -3.61 4.97
CA CYS A 181 -17.33 -2.58 4.90
C CYS A 181 -17.49 -1.79 3.60
N HIS A 182 -18.32 -0.74 3.64
CA HIS A 182 -18.26 0.34 2.68
C HIS A 182 -16.89 1.03 2.83
N GLN A 183 -16.02 0.92 1.81
CA GLN A 183 -14.91 1.88 1.69
C GLN A 183 -15.52 3.23 1.30
N HIS A 184 -15.67 4.11 2.28
CA HIS A 184 -15.87 5.53 1.98
C HIS A 184 -14.58 6.12 1.38
N GLN A 185 -14.84 7.12 0.53
CA GLN A 185 -13.97 7.76 -0.46
C GLN A 185 -12.66 8.31 0.09
#